data_AF-Q5KTB8-F1
#
_entry.id   AF-Q5KTB8-F1
#
_cell.length_a   1.000
_cell.length_b   1.000
_cell.length_c   1.000
_cell.angle_alpha   90.00
_cell.angle_beta   90.00
_cell.angle_gamma   90.00
#
_symmetry.space_group_name_H-M   'P 1'
#
loop_
_entity.id
_entity.type
_entity.pdbx_description
1 polymer ?
#
loop_
_entity_poly.entity_id
_entity_poly.type
_entity_poly.pdbx_seq_one_letter_code
_entity_poly.pdbx_strand_id
1 'polypeptide(L)'
;MMQQMQNDINYLITKRQSLMPDDPRINEIWHEMLKILTKNKELTFAYLKMISQEEVYWLSEVFEDMSEEFQDDDFISIINELQDKYPGVDLSMDILYSQKAIIQHN
;
A
#
# COMPACT_ATOMS: atom_id res chain seq x y z
N MET A 1 0.79 -19.04 -1.36
CA MET A 1 0.33 -17.84 -2.09
C MET A 1 0.54 -16.59 -1.25
N MET A 2 -0.09 -16.47 -0.07
CA MET A 2 0.13 -15.33 0.85
C MET A 2 1.60 -15.15 1.27
N GLN A 3 2.26 -16.23 1.71
CA GLN A 3 3.64 -16.17 2.15
C GLN A 3 4.62 -15.73 1.05
N GLN A 4 4.35 -16.10 -0.21
CA GLN A 4 5.19 -15.68 -1.34
C GLN A 4 5.06 -14.16 -1.57
N MET A 5 3.82 -13.66 -1.59
CA MET A 5 3.56 -12.23 -1.73
C MET A 5 4.21 -11.42 -0.60
N GLN A 6 4.08 -11.89 0.65
CA GLN A 6 4.74 -11.29 1.81
C GLN A 6 6.27 -11.21 1.62
N ASN A 7 6.89 -12.31 1.19
CA ASN A 7 8.34 -12.34 0.96
C ASN A 7 8.76 -11.38 -0.17
N ASP A 8 8.00 -11.32 -1.25
CA ASP A 8 8.30 -10.47 -2.40
C ASP A 8 8.18 -8.98 -2.01
N ILE A 9 7.12 -8.61 -1.29
CA ILE A 9 6.93 -7.23 -0.80
C ILE A 9 8.01 -6.86 0.22
N ASN A 10 8.33 -7.73 1.16
CA ASN A 10 9.35 -7.43 2.18
C ASN A 10 10.75 -7.29 1.55
N TYR A 11 11.03 -8.03 0.48
CA TYR A 11 12.23 -7.84 -0.32
C TYR A 11 12.26 -6.47 -1.00
N LEU A 12 11.14 -6.01 -1.57
CA LEU A 12 11.02 -4.69 -2.19
C LEU A 12 11.14 -3.55 -1.18
N ILE A 13 10.54 -3.69 0.00
CA ILE A 13 10.70 -2.74 1.12
C ILE A 13 12.17 -2.65 1.51
N THR A 14 12.85 -3.79 1.67
CA THR A 14 14.29 -3.79 2.00
C THR A 14 15.14 -3.09 0.94
N LYS A 15 14.82 -3.28 -0.35
CA LYS A 15 15.46 -2.52 -1.43
C LYS A 15 15.20 -1.03 -1.27
N ARG A 16 13.94 -0.63 -1.06
CA ARG A 16 13.53 0.77 -0.92
C ARG A 16 14.25 1.48 0.22
N GLN A 17 14.42 0.79 1.36
CA GLN A 17 15.14 1.27 2.55
C GLN A 17 16.62 1.58 2.28
N SER A 18 17.24 0.91 1.31
CA SER A 18 18.65 1.10 0.97
C SER A 18 18.92 2.28 0.03
N LEU A 19 17.87 2.95 -0.46
CA LEU A 19 17.96 4.04 -1.42
C LEU A 19 17.78 5.41 -0.76
N MET A 20 18.42 6.42 -1.35
CA MET A 20 18.17 7.82 -0.98
C MET A 20 16.76 8.23 -1.45
N PRO A 21 16.06 9.15 -0.74
CA PRO A 21 14.68 9.51 -1.08
C PRO A 21 14.45 10.05 -2.50
N ASP A 22 15.48 10.59 -3.15
CA ASP A 22 15.46 11.15 -4.50
C ASP A 22 15.96 10.18 -5.58
N ASP A 23 16.23 8.93 -5.21
CA ASP A 23 16.76 7.94 -6.14
C ASP A 23 15.70 7.53 -7.18
N PRO A 24 15.97 7.67 -8.48
CA PRO A 24 14.98 7.38 -9.52
C PRO A 24 14.51 5.92 -9.54
N ARG A 25 15.30 4.99 -8.99
CA ARG A 25 14.95 3.55 -8.88
C ARG A 25 13.77 3.29 -7.95
N ILE A 26 13.41 4.25 -7.11
CA ILE A 26 12.23 4.15 -6.24
C ILE A 26 10.96 3.91 -7.07
N ASN A 27 10.83 4.60 -8.22
CA ASN A 27 9.68 4.43 -9.10
C ASN A 27 9.55 3.00 -9.64
N GLU A 28 10.68 2.34 -9.93
CA GLU A 28 10.69 0.94 -10.37
C GLU A 28 10.22 0.01 -9.25
N ILE A 29 10.65 0.27 -8.02
CA ILE A 29 10.22 -0.49 -6.84
C ILE A 29 8.73 -0.33 -6.60
N TRP A 30 8.21 0.91 -6.64
CA TRP A 30 6.78 1.19 -6.51
C TRP A 30 5.96 0.46 -7.57
N HIS A 31 6.41 0.50 -8.83
CA HIS A 31 5.75 -0.21 -9.91
C HIS A 31 5.72 -1.74 -9.68
N GLU A 32 6.82 -2.33 -9.19
CA GLU A 32 6.87 -3.75 -8.84
C GLU A 32 5.95 -4.09 -7.66
N MET A 33 5.91 -3.25 -6.62
CA MET A 33 5.00 -3.40 -5.48
C MET A 33 3.54 -3.39 -5.94
N LEU A 34 3.15 -2.37 -6.72
CA LEU A 34 1.80 -2.22 -7.22
C LEU A 34 1.37 -3.44 -8.03
N LYS A 35 2.20 -3.89 -8.98
CA LYS A 35 1.94 -5.08 -9.80
C LYS A 35 1.69 -6.35 -8.98
N ILE A 36 2.37 -6.50 -7.85
CA ILE A 36 2.17 -7.65 -6.95
C ILE A 36 0.85 -7.49 -6.18
N LEU A 37 0.62 -6.31 -5.59
CA LEU A 37 -0.50 -6.04 -4.70
C LEU A 37 -1.84 -5.99 -5.45
N THR A 38 -1.88 -5.50 -6.69
CA THR A 38 -3.13 -5.41 -7.45
C THR A 38 -3.51 -6.72 -8.13
N LYS A 39 -2.59 -7.71 -8.18
CA LYS A 39 -2.82 -9.01 -8.83
C LYS A 39 -3.97 -9.81 -8.21
N ASN A 40 -4.18 -9.68 -6.90
CA ASN A 40 -5.27 -10.36 -6.21
C ASN A 40 -5.75 -9.52 -5.03
N LYS A 41 -6.89 -8.84 -5.22
CA LYS A 41 -7.49 -7.94 -4.23
C LYS A 41 -7.74 -8.61 -2.87
N GLU A 42 -8.40 -9.77 -2.85
CA GLU A 42 -8.75 -10.46 -1.60
C GLU A 42 -7.51 -10.85 -0.79
N LEU A 43 -6.48 -11.36 -1.48
CA LEU A 43 -5.21 -11.73 -0.87
C LEU A 43 -4.49 -10.51 -0.29
N THR A 44 -4.48 -9.41 -1.02
CA THR A 44 -3.87 -8.14 -0.60
C THR A 44 -4.58 -7.55 0.60
N PHE A 45 -5.91 -7.55 0.62
CA PHE A 45 -6.68 -7.04 1.75
C PHE A 45 -6.43 -7.85 3.03
N ALA A 46 -6.36 -9.19 2.90
CA ALA A 46 -5.98 -10.05 4.02
C ALA A 46 -4.55 -9.77 4.50
N TYR A 47 -3.61 -9.53 3.57
CA TYR A 47 -2.22 -9.17 3.90
C TYR A 47 -2.12 -7.84 4.64
N LEU A 48 -2.79 -6.78 4.15
CA LEU A 48 -2.75 -5.45 4.76
C LEU A 48 -3.28 -5.43 6.20
N LYS A 49 -4.21 -6.33 6.56
CA LYS A 49 -4.68 -6.45 7.95
C LYS A 49 -3.63 -7.05 8.90
N MET A 50 -2.60 -7.72 8.36
CA MET A 50 -1.59 -8.45 9.12
C MET A 50 -0.23 -7.75 9.22
N ILE A 51 0.05 -6.75 8.38
CA ILE A 51 1.34 -6.07 8.35
C ILE A 51 1.62 -5.24 9.62
N SER A 52 2.91 -5.07 9.90
CA SER A 52 3.46 -4.25 10.97
C SER A 52 3.43 -2.76 10.64
N GLN A 53 3.61 -1.90 11.65
CA GLN A 53 3.70 -0.46 11.46
C GLN A 53 4.81 -0.04 10.49
N GLU A 54 5.98 -0.69 10.55
CA GLU A 54 7.10 -0.40 9.66
C GLU A 54 6.75 -0.73 8.21
N GLU A 55 6.14 -1.90 7.97
CA GLU A 55 5.66 -2.27 6.64
C GLU A 55 4.61 -1.28 6.12
N VAL A 56 3.68 -0.81 6.97
CA VAL A 56 2.69 0.21 6.61
C VAL A 56 3.36 1.52 6.18
N TYR A 57 4.37 1.99 6.92
CA TYR A 57 5.09 3.22 6.58
C TYR A 57 5.72 3.18 5.19
N TRP A 58 6.32 2.03 4.80
CA TRP A 58 6.94 1.89 3.49
C TRP A 58 5.91 1.64 2.38
N LEU A 59 4.83 0.93 2.68
CA LEU A 59 3.78 0.64 1.71
C LEU A 59 2.85 1.82 1.45
N SER A 60 2.71 2.76 2.39
CA SER A 60 1.86 3.93 2.17
C SER A 60 2.31 4.78 0.99
N GLU A 61 3.59 4.70 0.59
CA GLU A 61 4.12 5.36 -0.62
C GLU A 61 3.38 4.96 -1.91
N VAL A 62 2.71 3.80 -1.94
CA VAL A 62 1.96 3.31 -3.11
C VAL A 62 0.45 3.23 -2.88
N PHE A 63 -0.07 3.73 -1.75
CA PHE A 63 -1.50 3.62 -1.44
C PHE A 63 -2.39 4.47 -2.35
N GLU A 64 -1.90 5.61 -2.84
CA GLU A 64 -2.62 6.41 -3.84
C GLU A 64 -2.84 5.60 -5.13
N ASP A 65 -1.79 5.01 -5.70
CA ASP A 65 -1.91 4.16 -6.89
C ASP A 65 -2.82 2.94 -6.64
N MET A 66 -2.69 2.30 -5.48
CA MET A 66 -3.58 1.18 -5.10
C MET A 66 -5.05 1.62 -4.99
N SER A 67 -5.29 2.84 -4.55
CA SER A 67 -6.64 3.41 -4.47
C SER A 67 -7.25 3.58 -5.85
N GLU A 68 -6.46 4.08 -6.81
CA GLU A 68 -6.89 4.24 -8.20
C GLU A 68 -7.17 2.89 -8.87
N GLU A 69 -6.38 1.87 -8.56
CA GLU A 69 -6.52 0.52 -9.13
C GLU A 69 -7.70 -0.26 -8.51
N PHE A 70 -7.92 -0.15 -7.20
CA PHE A 70 -8.99 -0.91 -6.53
C PHE A 70 -10.35 -0.22 -6.54
N GLN A 71 -10.38 1.11 -6.31
CA GLN A 71 -11.62 1.90 -6.21
C GLN A 71 -12.69 1.25 -5.33
N ASP A 72 -12.27 0.78 -4.15
CA ASP A 72 -13.07 -0.11 -3.31
C ASP A 72 -13.24 0.46 -1.89
N ASP A 73 -14.48 0.51 -1.41
CA ASP A 73 -14.81 0.97 -0.06
C ASP A 73 -14.14 0.11 1.03
N ASP A 74 -13.94 -1.19 0.78
CA ASP A 74 -13.24 -2.07 1.72
C ASP A 74 -11.75 -1.69 1.84
N PHE A 75 -11.13 -1.17 0.78
CA PHE A 75 -9.76 -0.67 0.84
C PHE A 75 -9.68 0.59 1.72
N ILE A 76 -10.65 1.50 1.58
CA ILE A 76 -10.77 2.68 2.46
C ILE A 76 -10.92 2.24 3.92
N SER A 77 -11.77 1.25 4.19
CA SER A 77 -11.94 0.70 5.54
C SER A 77 -10.63 0.15 6.11
N ILE A 78 -9.84 -0.55 5.30
CA ILE A 78 -8.54 -1.09 5.69
C ILE A 78 -7.55 0.04 6.03
N ILE A 79 -7.46 1.09 5.21
CA ILE A 79 -6.55 2.22 5.50
C ILE A 79 -6.97 2.92 6.80
N ASN A 80 -8.27 3.10 7.05
CA ASN A 80 -8.76 3.63 8.33
C ASN A 80 -8.39 2.72 9.52
N GLU A 81 -8.59 1.40 9.39
CA GLU A 81 -8.17 0.44 10.43
C GLU A 81 -6.65 0.53 10.71
N LEU A 82 -5.83 0.71 9.66
CA LEU A 82 -4.38 0.87 9.81
C LEU A 82 -4.01 2.20 10.48
N GLN A 83 -4.69 3.29 10.16
CA GLN A 83 -4.49 4.59 10.80
C GLN A 83 -4.78 4.52 12.31
N ASP A 84 -5.88 3.85 12.68
CA ASP A 84 -6.26 3.67 14.08
C ASP A 84 -5.28 2.75 14.83
N LYS A 85 -4.84 1.67 14.17
CA LYS A 85 -3.90 0.69 14.74
C LYS A 85 -2.50 1.26 14.91
N TYR A 86 -2.08 2.12 13.99
CA TYR A 86 -0.72 2.66 13.90
C TYR A 86 -0.73 4.19 13.77
N PRO A 87 -1.12 4.92 14.83
CA PRO A 87 -1.26 6.39 14.79
C PRO A 87 0.05 7.15 14.56
N GLY A 88 1.19 6.46 14.56
CA GLY A 88 2.49 7.04 14.22
C GLY A 88 2.76 7.15 12.71
N VAL A 89 1.91 6.56 11.87
CA VAL A 89 1.93 6.74 10.41
C VAL A 89 0.72 7.59 10.05
N ASP A 90 0.96 8.74 9.41
CA ASP A 90 -0.12 9.61 8.95
C ASP A 90 -0.61 9.15 7.57
N LEU A 91 -1.77 8.52 7.56
CA LEU A 91 -2.48 8.01 6.38
C LEU A 91 -3.67 8.92 6.01
N SER A 92 -3.80 10.09 6.63
CA SER A 92 -4.94 10.99 6.42
C SER A 92 -5.10 11.39 4.96
N MET A 93 -3.98 11.63 4.28
CA MET A 93 -3.97 11.92 2.84
C MET A 93 -4.35 10.70 2.01
N ASP A 94 -3.84 9.51 2.35
CA ASP A 94 -4.17 8.27 1.64
C ASP A 94 -5.68 7.96 1.71
N ILE A 95 -6.31 8.16 2.87
CA ILE A 95 -7.76 8.01 3.05
C ILE A 95 -8.51 8.99 2.14
N LEU A 96 -8.08 10.25 2.11
CA LEU A 96 -8.70 11.28 1.27
C LEU A 96 -8.58 10.96 -0.21
N TYR A 97 -7.40 10.51 -0.66
CA TYR A 97 -7.18 10.09 -2.05
C TYR A 97 -8.01 8.85 -2.39
N SER A 98 -8.09 7.88 -1.48
CA SER A 98 -8.92 6.69 -1.65
C SER A 98 -10.39 7.02 -1.86
N GLN A 99 -10.95 7.92 -1.05
CA GLN A 99 -12.33 8.39 -1.21
C GLN A 99 -12.54 9.12 -2.55
N LYS A 100 -11.57 9.93 -2.98
CA LYS A 100 -11.65 10.64 -4.26
C LYS A 100 -11.59 9.69 -5.45
N ALA A 101 -10.80 8.62 -5.39
CA ALA A 101 -10.65 7.65 -6.48
C ALA A 101 -12.00 7.00 -6.83
N ILE A 102 -12.84 6.70 -5.84
CA ILE A 102 -14.19 6.15 -6.06
C ILE A 102 -15.13 7.18 -6.70
N ILE A 103 -15.07 8.45 -6.29
CA ILE A 103 -15.99 9.50 -6.77
C ILE A 103 -15.73 9.86 -8.23
N GLN A 104 -14.47 9.84 -8.70
CA GLN A 104 -14.12 10.26 -10.05
C GLN A 104 -14.60 9.30 -11.16
N HIS A 105 -15.05 8.10 -10.81
CA HIS A 105 -15.48 7.05 -11.75
C HIS A 105 -16.97 6.72 -11.71
N ASN A 106 -17.76 7.44 -10.91
CA ASN A 106 -19.23 7.33 -10.84
C ASN A 106 -19.93 8.48 -11.57
#